data_AF-A0A975MMN4-F1
#
_entry.id   AF-A0A975MMN4-F1
#
_cell.length_a   1.000
_cell.length_b   1.000
_cell.length_c   1.000
_cell.angle_alpha   90.00
_cell.angle_beta   90.00
_cell.angle_gamma   90.00
#
_symmetry.space_group_name_H-M   'P 1'
#
loop_
_entity.id
_entity.type
_entity.pdbx_description
1 polymer ?
#
loop_
_entity_poly.entity_id
_entity_poly.type
_entity_poly.pdbx_seq_one_letter_code
_entity_poly.pdbx_strand_id
1 'polypeptide(L)'
;MTAIIAIALGGAFGAVSRFLVANGIYGVLGRGFPSATLFINVSGSFLMGLLSELMIQRLALAVEYRAAVLVGFLGAYTTFSTFALETIALFEAGSQLKAFLNVTLSVFLCLIACWSGLFLARNLISTPIYPSSADLQPYLTLLAFYGSGLLLAGLTAYGLHRFNPSGELHNLLFIILPTLLTAATSFYLADKPVADNLDLTGLSGLFVISSLCSISTVWLGFWIGKGLWQLKL
;
A
#
# COMPACT_ATOMS: atom_id res chain seq x y z
N MET A 1 -6.14 21.22 -12.87
CA MET A 1 -7.38 20.53 -12.42
C MET A 1 -7.18 19.03 -12.25
N THR A 2 -6.46 18.36 -13.16
CA THR A 2 -6.15 16.92 -13.12
C THR A 2 -5.47 16.45 -11.83
N ALA A 3 -4.44 17.15 -11.35
CA ALA A 3 -3.73 16.77 -10.13
C ALA A 3 -4.62 16.77 -8.87
N ILE A 4 -5.59 17.69 -8.77
CA ILE A 4 -6.52 17.76 -7.63
C ILE A 4 -7.43 16.53 -7.61
N ILE A 5 -7.96 16.14 -8.78
CA ILE A 5 -8.78 14.93 -8.92
C ILE A 5 -7.96 13.69 -8.57
N ALA A 6 -6.70 13.64 -9.03
CA ALA A 6 -5.79 12.55 -8.73
C ALA A 6 -5.50 12.43 -7.22
N ILE A 7 -5.27 13.55 -6.54
CA ILE A 7 -5.12 13.62 -5.07
C ILE A 7 -6.42 13.16 -4.39
N ALA A 8 -7.59 13.62 -4.84
CA ALA A 8 -8.86 13.26 -4.24
C ALA A 8 -9.14 11.76 -4.32
N LEU A 9 -8.91 11.15 -5.49
CA LEU A 9 -9.05 9.71 -5.68
C LEU A 9 -8.04 8.94 -4.83
N GLY A 10 -6.76 9.31 -4.88
CA GLY A 10 -5.72 8.69 -4.05
C GLY A 10 -6.06 8.81 -2.56
N GLY A 11 -6.50 9.99 -2.11
CA GLY A 11 -6.89 10.26 -0.74
C GLY A 11 -8.09 9.43 -0.27
N ALA A 12 -9.11 9.25 -1.12
CA ALA A 12 -10.23 8.37 -0.82
C ALA A 12 -9.75 6.92 -0.58
N PHE A 13 -8.90 6.38 -1.47
CA PHE A 13 -8.33 5.05 -1.29
C PHE A 13 -7.42 4.94 -0.06
N GLY A 14 -6.62 5.97 0.23
CA GLY A 14 -5.74 6.01 1.40
C GLY A 14 -6.54 6.02 2.70
N ALA A 15 -7.57 6.85 2.79
CA ALA A 15 -8.44 6.94 3.97
C ALA A 15 -9.23 5.64 4.22
N VAL A 16 -9.76 5.02 3.15
CA VAL A 16 -10.41 3.71 3.26
C VAL A 16 -9.38 2.70 3.75
N SER A 17 -8.25 2.52 3.06
CA SER A 17 -7.20 1.55 3.43
C SER A 17 -6.75 1.70 4.88
N ARG A 18 -6.57 2.94 5.37
CA ARG A 18 -6.26 3.21 6.77
C ARG A 18 -7.30 2.62 7.72
N PHE A 19 -8.59 2.88 7.47
CA PHE A 19 -9.68 2.36 8.27
C PHE A 19 -9.68 0.82 8.31
N LEU A 20 -9.37 0.18 7.19
CA LEU A 20 -9.39 -1.27 7.06
C LEU A 20 -8.23 -1.92 7.80
N VAL A 21 -7.01 -1.39 7.61
CA VAL A 21 -5.80 -1.91 8.24
C VAL A 21 -5.94 -1.74 9.75
N ALA A 22 -6.40 -0.57 10.18
CA ALA A 22 -6.57 -0.29 11.59
C ALA A 22 -7.55 -1.25 12.27
N ASN A 23 -8.71 -1.51 11.65
CA ASN A 23 -9.67 -2.48 12.17
C ASN A 23 -9.12 -3.91 12.19
N GLY A 24 -8.37 -4.31 11.15
CA GLY A 24 -7.73 -5.62 11.10
C GLY A 24 -6.73 -5.81 12.25
N ILE A 25 -5.83 -4.83 12.46
CA ILE A 25 -4.83 -4.89 13.52
C ILE A 25 -5.48 -4.87 14.90
N TYR A 26 -6.48 -4.01 15.11
CA TYR A 26 -7.21 -3.99 16.38
C TYR A 26 -7.99 -5.28 16.64
N GLY A 27 -8.42 -6.00 15.60
CA GLY A 27 -9.04 -7.32 15.76
C GLY A 27 -8.08 -8.40 16.28
N VAL A 28 -6.78 -8.26 16.01
CA VAL A 28 -5.76 -9.25 16.41
C VAL A 28 -5.06 -8.85 17.70
N LEU A 29 -4.62 -7.58 17.81
CA LEU A 29 -3.81 -7.09 18.92
C LEU A 29 -4.63 -6.42 20.04
N GLY A 30 -5.93 -6.22 19.81
CA GLY A 30 -6.80 -5.47 20.71
C GLY A 30 -6.50 -3.97 20.73
N ARG A 31 -7.25 -3.22 21.55
CA ARG A 31 -7.18 -1.75 21.64
C ARG A 31 -6.41 -1.24 22.88
N GLY A 32 -5.65 -2.11 23.54
CA GLY A 32 -4.92 -1.77 24.77
C GLY A 32 -3.69 -0.87 24.55
N PHE A 33 -3.24 -0.75 23.30
CA PHE A 33 -2.18 0.14 22.84
C PHE A 33 -2.50 0.57 21.37
N PRO A 34 -2.08 1.76 20.90
CA PRO A 34 -2.34 2.25 19.54
C PRO A 34 -1.54 1.53 18.44
N SER A 35 -1.49 0.19 18.48
CA SER A 35 -0.68 -0.65 17.59
C SER A 35 -1.07 -0.50 16.12
N ALA A 36 -2.35 -0.31 15.84
CA ALA A 36 -2.86 -0.04 14.50
C ALA A 36 -2.27 1.25 13.92
N THR A 37 -2.38 2.36 14.67
CA THR A 37 -1.88 3.67 14.26
C THR A 37 -0.36 3.67 14.08
N LEU A 38 0.36 3.02 15.00
CA LEU A 38 1.80 2.82 14.86
C LEU A 38 2.13 2.08 13.55
N PHE A 39 1.45 0.97 13.26
CA PHE A 39 1.70 0.19 12.06
C PHE A 39 1.45 0.98 10.77
N ILE A 40 0.29 1.64 10.64
CA ILE A 40 -0.05 2.40 9.42
C ILE A 40 0.94 3.55 9.21
N ASN A 41 1.40 4.22 10.27
CA ASN A 41 2.35 5.32 10.16
C ASN A 41 3.74 4.81 9.78
N VAL A 42 4.21 3.70 10.38
CA VAL A 42 5.53 3.13 10.07
C VAL A 42 5.56 2.56 8.65
N SER A 43 4.57 1.76 8.27
CA SER A 43 4.48 1.20 6.92
C SER A 43 4.28 2.29 5.87
N GLY A 44 3.43 3.29 6.14
CA GLY A 44 3.22 4.43 5.25
C GLY A 44 4.49 5.29 5.11
N SER A 45 5.25 5.47 6.17
CA SER A 45 6.54 6.19 6.14
C SER A 45 7.60 5.46 5.34
N PHE A 46 7.69 4.13 5.47
CA PHE A 46 8.54 3.29 4.61
C PHE A 46 8.18 3.46 3.13
N LEU A 47 6.89 3.33 2.80
CA LEU A 47 6.39 3.48 1.44
C LEU A 47 6.62 4.90 0.91
N MET A 48 6.47 5.93 1.74
CA MET A 48 6.76 7.31 1.35
C MET A 48 8.23 7.47 0.98
N GLY A 49 9.16 6.97 1.81
CA GLY A 49 10.59 7.01 1.50
C GLY A 49 10.92 6.26 0.20
N LEU A 50 10.42 5.04 0.05
CA LEU A 50 10.63 4.21 -1.13
C LEU A 50 10.07 4.87 -2.40
N LEU A 51 8.78 5.23 -2.39
CA LEU A 51 8.07 5.71 -3.57
C LEU A 51 8.43 7.14 -3.93
N SER A 52 8.79 8.01 -2.98
CA SER A 52 9.23 9.37 -3.30
C SER A 52 10.50 9.36 -4.14
N GLU A 53 11.52 8.59 -3.77
CA GLU A 53 12.75 8.46 -4.56
C GLU A 53 12.45 7.83 -5.94
N LEU A 54 11.68 6.74 -5.97
CA LEU A 54 11.35 6.07 -7.22
C LEU A 54 10.58 6.97 -8.18
N MET A 55 9.45 7.53 -7.73
CA MET A 55 8.54 8.25 -8.60
C MET A 55 9.08 9.61 -9.03
N ILE A 56 9.88 10.28 -8.18
CA ILE A 56 10.42 11.61 -8.46
C ILE A 56 11.75 11.52 -9.21
N GLN A 57 12.66 10.65 -8.77
CA GLN A 57 14.05 10.65 -9.27
C GLN A 57 14.33 9.55 -10.30
N ARG A 58 13.61 8.42 -10.28
CA ARG A 58 13.94 7.24 -11.11
C ARG A 58 12.97 7.00 -12.26
N LEU A 59 11.68 7.25 -12.07
CA LEU A 59 10.62 6.89 -13.03
C LEU A 59 10.04 8.10 -13.79
N ALA A 60 10.40 9.34 -13.40
CA ALA A 60 9.95 10.57 -14.05
C ALA A 60 8.43 10.65 -14.34
N LEU A 61 7.61 10.13 -13.41
CA LEU A 61 6.16 10.05 -13.61
C LEU A 61 5.52 11.43 -13.74
N ALA A 62 4.38 11.53 -14.43
CA ALA A 62 3.61 12.77 -14.47
C ALA A 62 3.24 13.25 -13.06
N VAL A 63 3.06 14.57 -12.90
CA VAL A 63 2.87 15.18 -11.58
C VAL A 63 1.60 14.67 -10.89
N GLU A 64 0.59 14.32 -11.67
CA GLU A 64 -0.69 13.78 -11.23
C GLU A 64 -0.55 12.45 -10.50
N TYR A 65 0.29 11.54 -11.01
CA TYR A 65 0.51 10.23 -10.39
C TYR A 65 1.28 10.36 -9.08
N ARG A 66 2.32 11.21 -9.07
CA ARG A 66 3.06 11.55 -7.85
C ARG A 66 2.13 12.15 -6.80
N ALA A 67 1.27 13.08 -7.20
CA ALA A 67 0.30 13.72 -6.34
C ALA A 67 -0.76 12.72 -5.83
N ALA A 68 -1.28 11.83 -6.68
CA ALA A 68 -2.25 10.82 -6.27
C ALA A 68 -1.70 9.86 -5.21
N VAL A 69 -0.46 9.39 -5.39
CA VAL A 69 0.14 8.37 -4.51
C VAL A 69 0.75 9.00 -3.27
N LEU A 70 1.63 9.99 -3.42
CA LEU A 70 2.39 10.55 -2.29
C LEU A 70 1.50 11.48 -1.46
N VAL A 71 0.79 12.41 -2.11
CA VAL A 71 -0.03 13.41 -1.40
C VAL A 71 -1.40 12.84 -1.06
N GLY A 72 -2.07 12.20 -2.02
CA GLY A 72 -3.38 11.60 -1.83
C GLY A 72 -3.33 10.37 -0.94
N PHE A 73 -2.89 9.24 -1.50
CA PHE A 73 -2.98 7.94 -0.85
C PHE A 73 -2.15 7.86 0.44
N LEU A 74 -0.83 8.06 0.37
CA LEU A 74 0.03 7.95 1.55
C LEU A 74 -0.25 9.03 2.58
N GLY A 75 -0.62 10.24 2.13
CA GLY A 75 -1.05 11.33 3.00
C GLY A 75 -2.32 11.01 3.78
N ALA A 76 -3.32 10.34 3.16
CA ALA A 76 -4.55 9.94 3.83
C ALA A 76 -4.46 8.58 4.56
N TYR A 77 -3.52 7.73 4.15
CA TYR A 77 -3.23 6.43 4.77
C TYR A 77 -2.54 6.58 6.12
N THR A 78 -1.59 7.52 6.22
CA THR A 78 -0.95 7.88 7.49
C THR A 78 -1.79 8.91 8.25
N THR A 79 -1.60 9.00 9.57
CA THR A 79 -2.35 9.95 10.40
C THR A 79 -1.55 10.38 11.62
N PHE A 80 -1.20 11.66 11.67
CA PHE A 80 -0.61 12.27 12.85
C PHE A 80 -1.68 12.70 13.87
N SER A 81 -2.87 13.11 13.40
CA SER A 81 -3.96 13.56 14.27
C SER A 81 -4.52 12.43 15.14
N THR A 82 -4.68 11.23 14.59
CA THR A 82 -5.11 10.05 15.37
C THR A 82 -4.04 9.66 16.39
N PHE A 83 -2.77 9.64 15.99
CA PHE A 83 -1.64 9.42 16.90
C PHE A 83 -1.66 10.40 18.09
N ALA A 84 -1.89 11.68 17.83
CA ALA A 84 -1.94 12.71 18.88
C ALA A 84 -3.11 12.48 19.85
N LEU A 85 -4.31 12.22 19.34
CA LEU A 85 -5.49 11.93 20.16
C LEU A 85 -5.31 10.67 21.01
N GLU A 86 -4.78 9.59 20.42
CA GLU A 86 -4.52 8.34 21.15
C GLU A 86 -3.45 8.51 22.23
N THR A 87 -2.44 9.34 21.97
CA THR A 87 -1.41 9.68 22.97
C THR A 87 -2.01 10.45 24.14
N ILE A 88 -2.84 11.47 23.86
CA ILE A 88 -3.53 12.24 24.90
C ILE A 88 -4.47 11.34 25.71
N ALA A 89 -5.25 10.49 25.05
CA ALA A 89 -6.15 9.55 25.71
C ALA A 89 -5.39 8.58 26.64
N LEU A 90 -4.18 8.14 26.28
CA LEU A 90 -3.35 7.33 27.17
C LEU A 90 -2.86 8.10 28.40
N PHE A 91 -2.55 9.39 28.26
CA PHE A 91 -2.22 10.25 29.41
C PHE A 91 -3.43 10.44 30.33
N GLU A 92 -4.60 10.75 29.78
CA GLU A 92 -5.85 10.93 30.54
C GLU A 92 -6.26 9.63 31.26
N ALA A 93 -5.99 8.48 30.66
CA ALA A 93 -6.21 7.17 31.27
C ALA A 93 -5.14 6.78 32.32
N GLY A 94 -4.22 7.68 32.68
CA GLY A 94 -3.13 7.43 33.65
C GLY A 94 -2.04 6.47 33.15
N SER A 95 -2.09 6.05 31.88
CA SER A 95 -1.16 5.08 31.27
C SER A 95 0.09 5.77 30.72
N GLN A 96 0.83 6.48 31.57
CA GLN A 96 1.98 7.32 31.18
C GLN A 96 3.05 6.56 30.38
N LEU A 97 3.38 5.33 30.79
CA LEU A 97 4.36 4.51 30.08
C LEU A 97 3.91 4.21 28.63
N LYS A 98 2.64 3.88 28.42
CA LYS A 98 2.10 3.62 27.08
C LYS A 98 2.08 4.88 26.23
N ALA A 99 1.72 6.02 26.81
CA ALA A 99 1.73 7.30 26.11
C ALA A 99 3.16 7.65 25.63
N PHE A 100 4.15 7.51 26.53
CA PHE A 100 5.56 7.72 26.20
C PHE A 100 6.03 6.77 25.10
N LEU A 101 5.75 5.46 25.24
CA LEU A 101 6.08 4.48 24.21
C LEU A 101 5.41 4.80 22.87
N ASN A 102 4.16 5.24 22.85
CA ASN A 102 3.48 5.60 21.61
C ASN A 102 4.19 6.74 20.88
N VAL A 103 4.60 7.78 21.61
CA VAL A 103 5.37 8.92 21.06
C VAL A 103 6.72 8.45 20.55
N THR A 104 7.51 7.81 21.40
CA THR A 104 8.88 7.40 21.06
C THR A 104 8.88 6.42 19.89
N LEU A 105 8.10 5.34 19.96
CA LEU A 105 8.06 4.34 18.90
C LEU A 105 7.55 4.93 17.59
N SER A 106 6.50 5.77 17.61
CA SER A 106 5.98 6.38 16.39
C SER A 106 7.04 7.25 15.71
N VAL A 107 7.69 8.14 16.45
CA VAL A 107 8.71 9.04 15.87
C VAL A 107 9.91 8.24 15.34
N PHE A 108 10.53 7.41 16.17
CA PHE A 108 11.75 6.72 15.80
C PHE A 108 11.53 5.68 14.70
N LEU A 109 10.47 4.86 14.80
CA LEU A 109 10.21 3.83 13.80
C LEU A 109 9.78 4.44 12.46
N CYS A 110 9.02 5.54 12.44
CA CYS A 110 8.66 6.19 11.17
C CYS A 110 9.88 6.81 10.48
N LEU A 111 10.78 7.45 11.24
CA LEU A 111 12.03 8.00 10.70
C LEU A 111 12.93 6.90 10.12
N ILE A 112 13.14 5.82 10.89
CA ILE A 112 13.94 4.66 10.43
C ILE A 112 13.30 4.05 9.19
N ALA A 113 11.99 3.82 9.22
CA ALA A 113 11.24 3.25 8.10
C ALA A 113 11.37 4.10 6.83
N CYS A 114 11.17 5.41 6.93
CA CYS A 114 11.34 6.33 5.80
C CYS A 114 12.78 6.30 5.26
N TRP A 115 13.78 6.36 6.13
CA TRP A 115 15.18 6.25 5.75
C TRP A 115 15.50 4.93 5.06
N SER A 116 15.02 3.80 5.59
CA SER A 116 15.17 2.48 4.98
C SER A 116 14.50 2.40 3.61
N GLY A 117 13.33 3.02 3.43
CA GLY A 117 12.66 3.12 2.14
C GLY A 117 13.49 3.89 1.11
N LEU A 118 14.01 5.06 1.50
CA LEU A 118 14.91 5.87 0.66
C LEU A 118 16.19 5.10 0.30
N PHE A 119 16.83 4.49 1.29
CA PHE A 119 18.04 3.70 1.10
C PHE A 119 17.78 2.55 0.12
N LEU A 120 16.69 1.80 0.32
CA LEU A 120 16.33 0.69 -0.55
C LEU A 120 16.07 1.19 -1.98
N ALA A 121 15.29 2.25 -2.18
CA ALA A 121 15.01 2.82 -3.50
C ALA A 121 16.30 3.18 -4.27
N ARG A 122 17.26 3.81 -3.59
CA ARG A 122 18.52 4.26 -4.19
C ARG A 122 19.40 3.11 -4.63
N ASN A 123 19.41 2.02 -3.86
CA ASN A 123 20.23 0.84 -4.14
C ASN A 123 19.55 -0.12 -5.11
N LEU A 124 18.22 -0.19 -5.13
CA LEU A 124 17.49 -1.07 -6.04
C LEU A 124 17.61 -0.66 -7.51
N ILE A 125 17.78 0.64 -7.78
CA ILE A 125 17.63 1.20 -9.13
C ILE A 125 18.75 2.20 -9.39
N SER A 126 19.79 1.74 -10.07
CA SER A 126 20.94 2.55 -10.52
C SER A 126 20.68 3.29 -11.83
N THR A 127 19.71 2.83 -12.64
CA THR A 127 19.34 3.40 -13.97
C THR A 127 17.82 3.65 -14.10
N PRO A 128 17.36 4.67 -14.86
CA PRO A 128 15.93 4.92 -15.08
C PRO A 128 15.26 3.76 -15.83
N ILE A 129 14.05 3.35 -15.38
CA ILE A 129 13.43 2.07 -15.74
C ILE A 129 12.31 2.17 -16.79
N TYR A 130 11.69 3.34 -16.99
CA TYR A 130 10.51 3.45 -17.86
C TYR A 130 10.75 4.32 -19.09
N PRO A 131 10.08 4.00 -20.22
CA PRO A 131 10.09 4.85 -21.40
C PRO A 131 9.43 6.19 -21.07
N SER A 132 9.78 7.22 -21.85
CA SER A 132 9.42 8.61 -21.58
C SER A 132 7.93 8.79 -21.29
N SER A 133 7.60 9.83 -20.51
CA SER A 133 6.23 10.21 -20.13
C SER A 133 5.27 10.49 -21.30
N ALA A 134 5.75 10.45 -22.55
CA ALA A 134 4.96 10.57 -23.76
C ALA A 134 4.11 9.31 -24.06
N ASP A 135 4.50 8.11 -23.60
CA ASP A 135 3.78 6.87 -23.87
C ASP A 135 2.92 6.44 -22.66
N LEU A 136 1.61 6.69 -22.73
CA LEU A 136 0.64 6.32 -21.68
C LEU A 136 0.31 4.82 -21.61
N GLN A 137 0.53 4.07 -22.70
CA GLN A 137 0.06 2.69 -22.85
C GLN A 137 0.54 1.73 -21.73
N PRO A 138 1.80 1.78 -21.25
CA PRO A 138 2.27 0.92 -20.17
C PRO A 138 1.53 1.15 -18.85
N TYR A 139 1.25 2.42 -18.52
CA TYR A 139 0.57 2.81 -17.29
C TYR A 139 -0.91 2.41 -17.29
N LEU A 140 -1.60 2.62 -18.42
CA LEU A 140 -3.00 2.19 -18.57
C LEU A 140 -3.14 0.67 -18.44
N THR A 141 -2.17 -0.08 -18.98
CA THR A 141 -2.17 -1.55 -18.91
C THR A 141 -1.93 -2.05 -17.49
N LEU A 142 -0.98 -1.46 -16.74
CA LEU A 142 -0.79 -1.77 -15.32
C LEU A 142 -2.03 -1.44 -14.49
N LEU A 143 -2.66 -0.30 -14.74
CA LEU A 143 -3.88 0.10 -14.04
C LEU A 143 -5.02 -0.89 -14.30
N ALA A 144 -5.12 -1.43 -15.52
CA ALA A 144 -6.06 -2.49 -15.84
C ALA A 144 -5.74 -3.81 -15.10
N PHE A 145 -4.47 -4.20 -14.97
CA PHE A 145 -4.07 -5.37 -14.17
C PHE A 145 -4.44 -5.21 -12.69
N TYR A 146 -4.10 -4.09 -12.06
CA TYR A 146 -4.45 -3.86 -10.65
C TYR A 146 -5.97 -3.70 -10.45
N GLY A 147 -6.67 -3.05 -11.38
CA GLY A 147 -8.13 -2.92 -11.33
C GLY A 147 -8.85 -4.27 -11.44
N SER A 148 -8.41 -5.14 -12.36
CA SER A 148 -8.96 -6.50 -12.50
C SER A 148 -8.61 -7.37 -11.29
N GLY A 149 -7.39 -7.27 -10.75
CA GLY A 149 -6.99 -7.95 -9.51
C GLY A 149 -7.84 -7.54 -8.30
N LEU A 150 -8.13 -6.24 -8.16
CA LEU A 150 -8.99 -5.70 -7.10
C LEU A 150 -10.39 -6.31 -7.16
N LEU A 151 -10.98 -6.30 -8.36
CA LEU A 151 -12.32 -6.81 -8.61
C LEU A 151 -12.39 -8.32 -8.34
N LEU A 152 -11.42 -9.09 -8.85
CA LEU A 152 -11.35 -10.53 -8.66
C LEU A 152 -11.24 -10.88 -7.17
N ALA A 153 -10.38 -10.19 -6.43
CA ALA A 153 -10.23 -10.38 -4.99
C ALA A 153 -11.53 -10.05 -4.22
N GLY A 154 -12.25 -9.01 -4.61
CA GLY A 154 -13.55 -8.68 -4.03
C GLY A 154 -14.63 -9.71 -4.30
N LEU A 155 -14.75 -10.17 -5.54
CA LEU A 155 -15.68 -11.24 -5.89
C LEU A 155 -15.34 -12.54 -5.14
N THR A 156 -14.04 -12.84 -5.01
CA THR A 156 -13.56 -14.01 -4.27
C THR A 156 -13.97 -13.94 -2.80
N ALA A 157 -13.73 -12.82 -2.12
CA ALA A 157 -14.11 -12.66 -0.72
C ALA A 157 -15.63 -12.70 -0.49
N TYR A 158 -16.40 -12.10 -1.39
CA TYR A 158 -17.85 -12.19 -1.34
C TYR A 158 -18.32 -13.65 -1.48
N GLY A 159 -17.79 -14.39 -2.46
CA GLY A 159 -18.11 -15.80 -2.67
C GLY A 159 -17.70 -16.70 -1.51
N LEU A 160 -16.52 -16.46 -0.92
CA LEU A 160 -16.04 -17.17 0.27
C LEU A 160 -17.03 -17.04 1.44
N HIS A 161 -17.61 -15.86 1.64
CA HIS A 161 -18.66 -15.69 2.63
C HIS A 161 -19.98 -16.36 2.26
N ARG A 162 -20.36 -16.31 0.97
CA ARG A 162 -21.62 -16.90 0.47
C ARG A 162 -21.67 -18.42 0.59
N PHE A 163 -20.56 -19.09 0.28
CA PHE A 163 -20.47 -20.55 0.22
C PHE A 163 -19.80 -21.17 1.45
N ASN A 164 -19.16 -20.34 2.30
CA ASN A 164 -18.51 -20.73 3.55
C ASN A 164 -17.64 -22.01 3.46
N PRO A 165 -16.67 -22.07 2.53
CA PRO A 165 -15.79 -23.22 2.37
C PRO A 165 -14.77 -23.31 3.53
N SER A 166 -13.90 -24.33 3.51
CA SER A 166 -12.90 -24.56 4.56
C SER A 166 -11.98 -23.34 4.78
N GLY A 167 -11.48 -23.19 6.02
CA GLY A 167 -10.52 -22.15 6.36
C GLY A 167 -9.19 -22.26 5.61
N GLU A 168 -8.81 -23.48 5.20
CA GLU A 168 -7.64 -23.72 4.36
C GLU A 168 -7.76 -23.05 3.00
N LEU A 169 -8.94 -23.13 2.36
CA LEU A 169 -9.18 -22.49 1.07
C LEU A 169 -9.09 -20.96 1.16
N HIS A 170 -9.56 -20.37 2.26
CA HIS A 170 -9.43 -18.92 2.50
C HIS A 170 -7.96 -18.48 2.52
N ASN A 171 -7.14 -19.18 3.31
CA ASN A 171 -5.72 -18.85 3.45
C ASN A 171 -4.97 -19.02 2.13
N LEU A 172 -5.28 -20.09 1.41
CA LEU A 172 -4.65 -20.41 0.13
C LEU A 172 -4.98 -19.35 -0.94
N LEU A 173 -6.23 -18.88 -1.00
CA LEU A 173 -6.63 -17.81 -1.92
C LEU A 173 -6.01 -16.44 -1.58
N PHE A 174 -5.87 -16.14 -0.28
CA PHE A 174 -5.20 -14.91 0.17
C PHE A 174 -3.70 -14.86 -0.19
N ILE A 175 -3.06 -16.02 -0.36
CA ILE A 175 -1.65 -16.12 -0.75
C ILE A 175 -1.52 -16.16 -2.28
N ILE A 176 -2.35 -16.94 -2.98
CA ILE A 176 -2.21 -17.15 -4.41
C ILE A 176 -2.58 -15.90 -5.21
N LEU A 177 -3.66 -15.19 -4.85
CA LEU A 177 -4.12 -14.04 -5.64
C LEU A 177 -3.09 -12.91 -5.74
N PRO A 178 -2.45 -12.47 -4.64
CA PRO A 178 -1.38 -11.46 -4.73
C PRO A 178 -0.17 -11.96 -5.51
N THR A 179 0.21 -13.23 -5.33
CA THR A 179 1.36 -13.83 -6.02
C THR A 179 1.14 -13.88 -7.54
N LEU A 180 -0.04 -14.29 -8.00
CA LEU A 180 -0.37 -14.32 -9.42
C LEU A 180 -0.41 -12.91 -10.04
N LEU A 181 -1.02 -11.96 -9.33
CA LEU A 181 -1.07 -10.57 -9.78
C LEU A 181 0.34 -9.98 -9.89
N THR A 182 1.17 -10.19 -8.87
CA THR A 182 2.58 -9.77 -8.85
C THR A 182 3.36 -10.36 -10.01
N ALA A 183 3.21 -11.66 -10.25
CA ALA A 183 3.89 -12.36 -11.33
C ALA A 183 3.46 -11.77 -12.69
N ALA A 184 2.16 -11.63 -12.93
CA ALA A 184 1.62 -11.10 -14.18
C ALA A 184 2.14 -9.68 -14.48
N THR A 185 2.10 -8.79 -13.50
CA THR A 185 2.60 -7.41 -13.68
C THR A 185 4.12 -7.36 -13.80
N SER A 186 4.86 -8.23 -13.10
CA SER A 186 6.32 -8.30 -13.20
C SER A 186 6.78 -8.82 -14.56
N PHE A 187 6.12 -9.85 -15.10
CA PHE A 187 6.40 -10.35 -16.46
C PHE A 187 6.05 -9.33 -17.53
N TYR A 188 4.90 -8.65 -17.40
CA TYR A 188 4.52 -7.58 -18.32
C TYR A 188 5.55 -6.45 -18.37
N LEU A 189 6.14 -6.12 -17.22
CA LEU A 189 7.18 -5.09 -17.11
C LEU A 189 8.53 -5.57 -17.65
N ALA A 190 8.88 -6.83 -17.42
CA ALA A 190 10.11 -7.44 -17.92
C ALA A 190 10.16 -7.53 -19.45
N ASP A 191 9.01 -7.59 -20.11
CA ASP A 191 8.88 -7.66 -21.58
C ASP A 191 8.96 -6.29 -22.28
N LYS A 192 9.18 -5.18 -21.54
CA LYS A 192 9.22 -3.83 -22.12
C LYS A 192 10.63 -3.42 -22.56
N PRO A 193 10.79 -2.65 -23.64
CA PRO A 193 12.09 -2.35 -24.28
C PRO A 193 13.08 -1.55 -23.42
N VAL A 194 12.67 -1.03 -22.26
CA VAL A 194 13.60 -0.40 -21.30
C VAL A 194 14.27 -1.43 -20.38
N ALA A 195 13.76 -2.67 -20.37
CA ALA A 195 14.29 -3.79 -19.60
C ALA A 195 15.59 -4.38 -20.15
N ASP A 196 15.95 -4.10 -21.42
CA ASP A 196 17.16 -4.64 -22.06
C ASP A 196 18.47 -4.23 -21.34
N ASN A 197 18.42 -3.23 -20.44
CA ASN A 197 19.55 -2.74 -19.66
C ASN A 197 19.38 -2.89 -18.13
N LEU A 198 18.41 -3.65 -17.64
CA LEU A 198 18.23 -3.88 -16.20
C LEU A 198 19.16 -4.97 -15.70
N ASP A 199 19.93 -4.66 -14.65
CA ASP A 199 20.69 -5.66 -13.90
C ASP A 199 19.77 -6.44 -12.93
N LEU A 200 20.33 -7.47 -12.27
CA LEU A 200 19.60 -8.29 -11.30
C LEU A 200 18.96 -7.42 -10.19
N THR A 201 19.63 -6.33 -9.82
CA THR A 201 19.19 -5.37 -8.83
C THR A 201 17.91 -4.65 -9.30
N GLY A 202 17.90 -4.11 -10.52
CA GLY A 202 16.74 -3.47 -11.12
C GLY A 202 15.54 -4.41 -11.29
N LEU A 203 15.79 -5.65 -11.73
CA LEU A 203 14.75 -6.70 -11.81
C LEU A 203 14.15 -7.02 -10.44
N SER A 204 14.98 -7.13 -9.41
CA SER A 204 14.52 -7.37 -8.03
C SER A 204 13.69 -6.21 -7.48
N GLY A 205 14.05 -4.96 -7.81
CA GLY A 205 13.31 -3.77 -7.39
C GLY A 205 11.93 -3.68 -8.04
N LEU A 206 11.83 -3.95 -9.34
CA LEU A 206 10.56 -4.03 -10.06
C LEU A 206 9.63 -5.07 -9.43
N PHE A 207 10.16 -6.25 -9.13
CA PHE A 207 9.42 -7.31 -8.46
C PHE A 207 8.91 -6.87 -7.09
N VAL A 208 9.74 -6.24 -6.25
CA VAL A 208 9.35 -5.78 -4.90
C VAL A 208 8.22 -4.74 -4.97
N ILE A 209 8.35 -3.73 -5.84
CA ILE A 209 7.32 -2.69 -5.99
C ILE A 209 6.01 -3.31 -6.48
N SER A 210 6.09 -4.16 -7.49
CA SER A 210 4.94 -4.89 -8.03
C SER A 210 4.27 -5.79 -6.98
N SER A 211 5.06 -6.41 -6.11
CA SER A 211 4.57 -7.24 -5.00
C SER A 211 3.75 -6.43 -4.00
N LEU A 212 4.27 -5.28 -3.56
CA LEU A 212 3.61 -4.40 -2.60
C LEU A 212 2.28 -3.86 -3.14
N CYS A 213 2.25 -3.44 -4.41
CA CYS A 213 1.02 -3.02 -5.07
C CYS A 213 0.01 -4.17 -5.16
N SER A 214 0.44 -5.37 -5.54
CA SER A 214 -0.44 -6.53 -5.69
C SER A 214 -1.06 -6.99 -4.37
N ILE A 215 -0.26 -7.03 -3.29
CA ILE A 215 -0.75 -7.35 -1.93
C ILE A 215 -1.81 -6.33 -1.50
N SER A 216 -1.54 -5.04 -1.69
CA SER A 216 -2.47 -3.97 -1.33
C SER A 216 -3.77 -4.06 -2.12
N THR A 217 -3.68 -4.31 -3.43
CA THR A 217 -4.81 -4.51 -4.33
C THR A 217 -5.70 -5.68 -3.90
N VAL A 218 -5.11 -6.85 -3.68
CA VAL A 218 -5.89 -8.04 -3.32
C VAL A 218 -6.50 -7.88 -1.94
N TRP A 219 -5.74 -7.38 -0.96
CA TRP A 219 -6.25 -7.16 0.38
C TRP A 219 -7.44 -6.18 0.39
N LEU A 220 -7.34 -5.08 -0.36
CA LEU A 220 -8.43 -4.11 -0.51
C LEU A 220 -9.65 -4.76 -1.17
N GLY A 221 -9.44 -5.57 -2.20
CA GLY A 221 -10.50 -6.32 -2.86
C GLY A 221 -11.23 -7.22 -1.87
N PHE A 222 -10.48 -8.04 -1.13
CA PHE A 222 -11.07 -8.94 -0.13
C PHE A 222 -11.93 -8.19 0.90
N TRP A 223 -11.45 -7.03 1.36
CA TRP A 223 -12.23 -6.22 2.29
C TRP A 223 -13.52 -5.70 1.66
N ILE A 224 -13.47 -5.17 0.42
CA ILE A 224 -14.66 -4.71 -0.30
C ILE A 224 -15.67 -5.85 -0.43
N GLY A 225 -15.22 -7.04 -0.84
CA GLY A 225 -16.09 -8.22 -0.97
C GLY A 225 -16.77 -8.61 0.33
N LYS A 226 -16.02 -8.60 1.45
CA LYS A 226 -16.59 -8.82 2.79
C LYS A 226 -17.60 -7.74 3.18
N GLY A 227 -17.31 -6.47 2.89
CA GLY A 227 -18.23 -5.36 3.12
C GLY A 227 -19.53 -5.51 2.33
N LEU A 228 -19.44 -5.86 1.05
CA LEU A 228 -20.61 -6.12 0.19
C LEU A 228 -21.48 -7.27 0.72
N TRP A 229 -20.86 -8.34 1.23
CA TRP A 229 -21.62 -9.44 1.86
C TRP A 229 -22.41 -8.98 3.09
N GLN A 230 -21.85 -8.11 3.93
CA GLN A 230 -22.54 -7.58 5.11
C GLN A 230 -23.79 -6.76 4.74
N LEU A 231 -23.82 -6.19 3.53
CA LEU A 231 -24.97 -5.45 3.00
C LEU A 231 -26.09 -6.38 2.48
N LYS A 232 -25.89 -7.72 2.48
CA LYS A 232 -26.84 -8.73 1.98
C LYS A 232 -27.35 -8.48 0.55
N LEU A 233 -26.52 -7.86 -0.28
CA LEU A 233 -26.73 -7.78 -1.74
C LEU A 233 -26.60 -9.15 -2.39
#